data_AF-A0AAW7P0P7-F1
#
_entry.id   AF-A0AAW7P0P7-F1
#
_cell.length_a   1.000
_cell.length_b   1.000
_cell.length_c   1.000
_cell.angle_alpha   90.00
_cell.angle_beta   90.00
_cell.angle_gamma   90.00
#
_symmetry.space_group_name_H-M   'P 1'
#
loop_
_entity.id
_entity.type
_entity.pdbx_description
1 polymer ?
#
loop_
_entity_poly.entity_id
_entity_poly.type
_entity_poly.pdbx_seq_one_letter_code
_entity_poly.pdbx_strand_id
1 'polypeptide(L)'
;MSKKLIKSEEIQSVQVYLENYAGNGSDSFSVGILEDESAHELDTALKAVGDSAKDLVIVVEGLNTFLDKVADAFKKSDKELEGMIDGGIKEIPFGTRSQRQDHFVSNGKNSSDRFHRRKMVEHINSQFNDFPA
;
A
#
# COMPACT_ATOMS: atom_id res chain seq x y z
N MET A 1 5.02 8.36 4.09
CA MET A 1 5.89 8.00 2.95
C MET A 1 5.74 9.04 1.84
N SER A 2 6.84 9.51 1.25
CA SER A 2 6.81 10.38 0.07
C SER A 2 6.61 9.53 -1.19
N LYS A 3 5.68 9.93 -2.08
CA LYS A 3 5.43 9.23 -3.34
C LYS A 3 6.61 9.46 -4.28
N LYS A 4 7.35 8.39 -4.62
CA LYS A 4 8.32 8.43 -5.72
C LYS A 4 7.62 7.93 -6.98
N LEU A 5 7.54 8.79 -7.99
CA LEU A 5 6.98 8.47 -9.29
C LEU A 5 8.11 8.37 -10.31
N ILE A 6 7.97 7.44 -11.24
CA ILE A 6 8.77 7.40 -12.46
C ILE A 6 8.21 8.47 -13.40
N LYS A 7 9.08 9.29 -14.00
CA LYS A 7 8.69 10.41 -14.87
C LYS A 7 8.33 9.91 -16.27
N SER A 8 7.05 9.69 -16.55
CA SER A 8 6.59 9.28 -17.88
C SER A 8 6.80 10.38 -18.93
N GLU A 9 6.90 11.64 -18.50
CA GLU A 9 7.06 12.80 -19.39
C GLU A 9 8.40 12.76 -20.15
N GLU A 10 9.47 12.26 -19.50
CA GLU A 10 10.78 12.10 -20.13
C GLU A 10 10.70 11.05 -21.27
N ILE A 11 9.94 9.97 -21.09
CA ILE A 11 9.77 8.91 -22.10
C ILE A 11 8.88 9.41 -23.25
N GLN A 12 7.79 10.11 -22.95
CA GLN A 12 6.92 10.73 -23.94
C GLN A 12 7.69 11.74 -24.81
N SER A 13 8.62 12.50 -24.23
CA SER A 13 9.43 13.45 -24.99
C SER A 13 10.31 12.76 -26.04
N VAL A 14 10.85 11.57 -25.72
CA VAL A 14 11.64 10.75 -26.65
C VAL A 14 10.74 10.10 -27.70
N GLN A 15 9.56 9.61 -27.32
CA GLN A 15 8.56 9.09 -28.25
C GLN A 15 8.18 10.14 -29.31
N VAL A 16 7.81 11.34 -28.87
CA VAL A 16 7.44 12.45 -29.77
C VAL A 16 8.60 12.85 -30.67
N TYR A 17 9.84 12.84 -30.16
CA TYR A 17 11.02 13.10 -30.98
C TYR A 17 11.19 12.07 -32.09
N LEU A 18 11.04 10.78 -31.78
CA LEU A 18 11.15 9.69 -32.76
C LEU A 18 10.02 9.71 -33.79
N GLU A 19 8.79 9.95 -33.35
CA GLU A 19 7.62 10.08 -34.23
C GLU A 19 7.77 11.27 -35.18
N ASN A 20 8.26 12.42 -34.69
CA ASN A 20 8.54 13.58 -35.55
C ASN A 20 9.68 13.31 -36.55
N TYR A 21 10.63 12.45 -36.21
CA TYR A 21 11.73 12.05 -37.09
C TYR A 21 11.26 11.04 -38.16
N ALA A 22 10.34 10.14 -37.82
CA ALA A 22 9.73 9.19 -38.75
C ALA A 22 8.60 9.81 -39.62
N GLY A 23 7.88 10.80 -39.09
CA GLY A 23 6.69 11.40 -39.70
C GLY A 23 6.96 12.58 -40.64
N ASN A 24 8.13 13.21 -40.60
CA ASN A 24 8.48 14.35 -41.46
C ASN A 24 9.17 13.96 -42.78
N GLY A 25 8.86 12.77 -43.30
CA GLY A 25 9.32 12.31 -44.62
C GLY A 25 8.70 13.04 -45.82
N SER A 26 7.81 14.03 -45.62
CA SER A 26 7.21 14.78 -46.74
C SER A 26 7.72 16.20 -46.94
N ASP A 27 8.37 16.88 -45.99
CA ASP A 27 8.71 18.30 -46.21
C ASP A 27 9.99 18.89 -45.56
N SER A 28 10.81 18.16 -44.80
CA SER A 28 12.11 18.75 -44.35
C SER A 28 13.19 17.76 -43.94
N PHE A 29 13.26 16.61 -44.59
CA PHE A 29 14.53 16.05 -45.04
C PHE A 29 14.14 15.12 -46.18
N SER A 30 14.23 15.60 -47.42
CA SER A 30 14.74 14.67 -48.40
C SER A 30 16.05 14.19 -47.80
N VAL A 31 16.16 12.89 -47.48
CA VAL A 31 17.45 12.23 -47.69
C VAL A 31 17.67 12.39 -49.19
N GLY A 32 18.09 13.59 -49.59
CA GLY A 32 18.55 13.88 -50.92
C GLY A 32 19.76 12.99 -51.03
N ILE A 33 19.57 11.82 -51.64
CA ILE A 33 20.46 11.14 -52.58
C ILE A 33 20.01 9.68 -52.84
N LEU A 34 19.16 9.03 -52.02
CA LEU A 34 18.76 7.63 -52.29
C LEU A 34 17.29 7.32 -51.92
N GLU A 35 16.43 7.23 -52.94
CA GLU A 35 15.23 6.37 -52.89
C GLU A 35 15.70 4.91 -52.95
N ASP A 36 16.21 4.40 -51.83
CA ASP A 36 16.69 3.02 -51.71
C ASP A 36 16.00 2.31 -50.54
N GLU A 37 15.92 1.00 -50.61
CA GLU A 37 15.32 0.09 -49.62
C GLU A 37 15.84 0.38 -48.20
N SER A 38 17.11 0.78 -48.08
CA SER A 38 17.76 1.21 -46.85
C SER A 38 17.04 2.35 -46.11
N ALA A 39 16.46 3.32 -46.83
CA ALA A 39 15.73 4.44 -46.23
C ALA A 39 14.35 3.99 -45.69
N HIS A 40 13.72 3.04 -46.37
CA HIS A 40 12.45 2.46 -45.93
C HIS A 40 12.63 1.58 -44.67
N GLU A 41 13.71 0.80 -44.63
CA GLU A 41 14.08 0.00 -43.45
C GLU A 41 14.38 0.91 -42.23
N LEU A 42 15.05 2.04 -42.44
CA LEU A 42 15.31 3.01 -41.37
C LEU A 42 14.02 3.64 -40.82
N ASP A 43 13.09 4.06 -41.69
CA ASP A 43 11.77 4.58 -41.28
C ASP A 43 10.97 3.52 -40.50
N THR A 44 11.01 2.27 -40.96
CA THR A 44 10.35 1.13 -40.31
C THR A 44 10.93 0.87 -38.92
N ALA A 45 12.26 0.89 -38.78
CA ALA A 45 12.93 0.77 -37.49
C ALA A 45 12.56 1.91 -36.53
N LEU A 46 12.53 3.15 -37.02
CA LEU A 46 12.16 4.31 -36.20
C LEU A 46 10.72 4.26 -35.71
N LYS A 47 9.77 3.83 -36.55
CA LYS A 47 8.38 3.58 -36.15
C LYS A 47 8.29 2.51 -35.06
N ALA A 48 8.99 1.39 -35.23
CA ALA A 48 9.01 0.32 -34.23
C ALA A 48 9.59 0.78 -32.87
N VAL A 49 10.61 1.66 -32.88
CA VAL A 49 11.14 2.26 -31.65
C VAL A 49 10.14 3.23 -31.02
N GLY A 50 9.43 4.03 -31.82
CA GLY A 50 8.35 4.91 -31.36
C GLY A 50 7.23 4.13 -30.68
N ASP A 51 6.76 3.04 -31.31
CA ASP A 51 5.74 2.15 -30.74
C ASP A 51 6.21 1.50 -29.43
N SER A 52 7.48 1.05 -29.39
CA SER A 52 8.08 0.50 -28.16
C SER A 52 8.15 1.52 -27.03
N ALA A 53 8.46 2.79 -27.35
CA ALA A 53 8.48 3.87 -26.37
C ALA A 53 7.08 4.16 -25.82
N LYS A 54 6.05 4.10 -26.66
CA LYS A 54 4.65 4.23 -26.26
C LYS A 54 4.22 3.12 -25.30
N ASP A 55 4.55 1.87 -25.60
CA ASP A 55 4.26 0.74 -24.71
C ASP A 55 4.99 0.89 -23.37
N LEU A 56 6.22 1.40 -23.38
CA LEU A 56 6.98 1.69 -22.16
C LEU A 56 6.30 2.76 -21.29
N VAL A 57 5.71 3.81 -21.89
CA VAL A 57 4.91 4.82 -21.17
C VAL A 57 3.77 4.15 -20.41
N ILE A 58 3.00 3.27 -21.09
CA ILE A 58 1.86 2.56 -20.49
C ILE A 58 2.32 1.69 -19.30
N VAL A 59 3.43 0.96 -19.46
CA VAL A 59 4.00 0.12 -18.39
C VAL A 59 4.40 0.98 -17.18
N VAL A 60 5.06 2.12 -17.42
CA VAL A 60 5.51 3.04 -16.38
C VAL A 60 4.33 3.67 -15.62
N GLU A 61 3.29 4.10 -16.32
CA GLU A 61 2.06 4.61 -15.71
C GLU A 61 1.36 3.53 -14.86
N GLY A 62 1.34 2.29 -15.35
CA GLY A 62 0.84 1.13 -14.59
C GLY A 62 1.62 0.89 -13.30
N LEU A 63 2.96 0.96 -13.36
CA LEU A 63 3.83 0.82 -12.19
C LEU A 63 3.61 1.96 -11.18
N ASN A 64 3.51 3.20 -11.65
CA ASN A 64 3.19 4.35 -10.79
C ASN A 64 1.84 4.15 -10.07
N THR A 65 0.82 3.69 -10.80
CA THR A 65 -0.51 3.39 -10.24
C THR A 65 -0.44 2.28 -9.18
N PHE A 66 0.35 1.23 -9.44
CA PHE A 66 0.56 0.15 -8.48
C PHE A 66 1.22 0.67 -7.18
N LEU A 67 2.30 1.43 -7.29
CA LEU A 67 3.01 1.99 -6.14
C LEU A 67 2.12 2.92 -5.31
N ASP A 68 1.25 3.70 -5.96
CA ASP A 68 0.27 4.54 -5.29
C ASP A 68 -0.76 3.73 -4.49
N LYS A 69 -1.30 2.66 -5.07
CA LYS A 69 -2.22 1.76 -4.37
C LYS A 69 -1.56 1.08 -3.17
N VAL A 70 -0.30 0.68 -3.30
CA VAL A 70 0.49 0.11 -2.18
C VAL A 70 0.65 1.15 -1.07
N ALA A 71 1.02 2.38 -1.41
CA ALA A 71 1.18 3.46 -0.42
C ALA A 71 -0.14 3.76 0.32
N ASP A 72 -1.27 3.73 -0.37
CA ASP A 72 -2.58 3.95 0.24
C ASP A 72 -3.02 2.76 1.11
N ALA A 73 -2.69 1.53 0.73
CA ALA A 73 -2.91 0.35 1.57
C ALA A 73 -2.10 0.43 2.89
N PHE A 74 -0.84 0.86 2.83
CA PHE A 74 -0.03 1.09 4.04
C PHE A 74 -0.65 2.17 4.93
N LYS A 75 -1.08 3.32 4.38
CA LYS A 75 -1.76 4.36 5.18
C LYS A 75 -3.04 3.86 5.82
N LYS A 76 -3.80 2.99 5.12
CA LYS A 76 -5.02 2.39 5.68
C LYS A 76 -4.67 1.47 6.84
N SER A 77 -3.66 0.61 6.67
CA SER A 77 -3.17 -0.25 7.74
C SER A 77 -2.66 0.55 8.93
N ASP A 78 -1.95 1.66 8.71
CA ASP A 78 -1.47 2.53 9.79
C ASP A 78 -2.65 3.14 10.57
N LYS A 79 -3.70 3.60 9.87
CA LYS A 79 -4.92 4.11 10.52
C LYS A 79 -5.71 3.03 11.27
N GLU A 80 -5.75 1.81 10.74
CA GLU A 80 -6.37 0.67 11.42
C GLU A 80 -5.60 0.33 12.70
N LEU A 81 -4.26 0.35 12.64
CA LEU A 81 -3.41 0.16 13.82
C LEU A 81 -3.58 1.28 14.84
N GLU A 82 -3.61 2.54 14.41
CA GLU A 82 -3.91 3.70 15.27
C GLU A 82 -5.27 3.54 15.95
N GLY A 83 -6.31 3.17 15.19
CA GLY A 83 -7.64 2.90 15.73
C GLY A 83 -7.71 1.69 16.69
N MET A 84 -6.86 0.68 16.51
CA MET A 84 -6.75 -0.45 17.45
C MET A 84 -6.03 -0.05 18.75
N ILE A 85 -5.05 0.85 18.67
CA ILE A 85 -4.35 1.39 19.83
C ILE A 85 -5.27 2.34 20.60
N ASP A 86 -5.91 3.29 19.92
CA ASP A 86 -6.85 4.27 20.50
C ASP A 86 -8.16 3.64 20.98
N GLY A 87 -8.62 2.59 20.29
CA GLY A 87 -9.75 1.75 20.70
C GLY A 87 -9.50 0.95 21.98
N GLY A 88 -8.30 1.10 22.56
CA GLY A 88 -7.89 0.47 23.79
C GLY A 88 -7.50 -0.97 23.55
N ILE A 89 -6.19 -1.22 23.44
CA ILE A 89 -5.65 -2.42 24.07
C ILE A 89 -6.12 -2.32 25.52
N LYS A 90 -7.18 -3.05 25.87
CA LYS A 90 -7.64 -3.11 27.25
C LYS A 90 -6.44 -3.58 28.06
N GLU A 91 -5.79 -2.65 28.75
CA GLU A 91 -4.73 -2.98 29.69
C GLU A 91 -5.30 -4.06 30.60
N ILE A 92 -4.80 -5.28 30.45
CA ILE A 92 -4.95 -6.27 31.50
C ILE A 92 -4.07 -5.70 32.61
N PRO A 93 -4.63 -5.31 33.77
CA PRO A 93 -3.83 -4.65 34.77
C PRO A 93 -2.67 -5.56 35.18
N PHE A 94 -1.44 -5.11 34.95
CA PHE A 94 -0.27 -5.68 35.60
C PHE A 94 -0.35 -5.26 37.07
N GLY A 95 -0.50 -6.24 37.96
CA GLY A 95 -0.84 -6.00 39.36
C GLY A 95 -1.04 -7.28 40.15
N THR A 96 -1.26 -7.14 41.46
CA THR A 96 -1.50 -8.25 42.41
C THR A 96 -2.75 -9.04 42.02
N ARG A 97 -2.89 -10.27 42.54
CA ARG A 97 -4.07 -11.12 42.31
C ARG A 97 -5.39 -10.38 42.59
N SER A 98 -5.45 -9.57 43.64
CA SER A 98 -6.62 -8.76 43.98
C SER A 98 -6.97 -7.74 42.88
N GLN A 99 -5.98 -7.00 42.38
CA GLN A 99 -6.19 -5.98 41.34
C GLN A 99 -6.72 -6.59 40.04
N ARG A 100 -6.25 -7.79 39.67
CA ARG A 100 -6.76 -8.53 38.51
C ARG A 100 -8.19 -9.03 38.71
N GLN A 101 -8.52 -9.47 39.92
CA GLN A 101 -9.87 -9.92 40.28
C GLN A 101 -10.88 -8.77 40.27
N ASP A 102 -10.51 -7.62 40.82
CA ASP A 102 -11.35 -6.42 40.82
C ASP A 102 -11.62 -5.91 39.40
N HIS A 103 -10.60 -5.94 38.53
CA HIS A 103 -10.75 -5.61 37.11
C HIS A 103 -11.65 -6.60 36.35
N PHE A 104 -11.54 -7.90 36.64
CA PHE A 104 -12.44 -8.91 36.06
C PHE A 104 -13.91 -8.64 36.41
N VAL A 105 -14.17 -8.29 37.67
CA VAL A 105 -15.50 -7.94 38.18
C VAL A 105 -15.99 -6.62 37.58
N SER A 106 -15.15 -5.58 37.50
CA SER A 106 -15.55 -4.26 36.98
C SER A 106 -15.93 -4.29 35.50
N ASN A 107 -15.36 -5.21 34.72
CA ASN A 107 -15.66 -5.40 33.30
C ASN A 107 -17.03 -6.06 33.00
N GLY A 108 -17.89 -6.24 33.99
CA GLY A 108 -19.25 -6.72 33.79
C GLY A 108 -20.14 -5.67 33.11
N LYS A 109 -20.93 -6.12 32.13
CA LYS A 109 -21.76 -5.22 31.28
C LYS A 109 -22.89 -4.54 32.07
N ASN A 110 -23.36 -5.17 33.14
CA ASN A 110 -24.44 -4.68 34.00
C ASN A 110 -24.25 -5.16 35.46
N SER A 111 -25.11 -4.71 36.38
CA SER A 111 -25.02 -5.06 37.81
C SER A 111 -25.11 -6.57 38.07
N SER A 112 -25.94 -7.28 37.33
CA SER A 112 -26.11 -8.74 37.45
C SER A 112 -24.84 -9.49 37.00
N ASP A 113 -24.28 -9.14 35.85
CA ASP A 113 -23.01 -9.70 35.35
C ASP A 113 -21.86 -9.46 36.33
N ARG A 114 -21.77 -8.24 36.88
CA ARG A 114 -20.78 -7.93 37.93
C ARG A 114 -20.97 -8.78 39.20
N PHE A 115 -22.20 -9.04 39.60
CA PHE A 115 -22.51 -9.90 40.75
C PHE A 115 -22.08 -11.35 40.51
N HIS A 116 -22.41 -11.93 39.35
CA HIS A 116 -22.00 -13.30 39.00
C HIS A 116 -20.48 -13.45 38.91
N ARG A 117 -19.79 -12.48 38.32
CA ARG A 117 -18.32 -12.46 38.27
C ARG A 117 -17.69 -12.37 39.66
N ARG A 118 -18.27 -11.57 40.56
CA ARG A 118 -17.81 -11.49 41.95
C ARG A 118 -17.97 -12.84 42.67
N LYS A 119 -19.09 -13.54 42.46
CA LYS A 119 -19.31 -14.89 42.99
C LYS A 119 -18.31 -15.92 42.45
N MET A 120 -17.93 -15.83 41.18
CA MET A 120 -16.88 -16.68 40.61
C MET A 120 -15.53 -16.43 41.29
N VAL A 121 -15.15 -15.17 41.52
CA VAL A 121 -13.91 -14.82 42.22
C VAL A 121 -13.93 -15.36 43.66
N GLU A 122 -15.04 -15.18 44.39
CA GLU A 122 -15.22 -15.71 45.75
C GLU A 122 -15.07 -17.23 45.79
N HIS A 123 -15.70 -17.94 44.84
CA HIS A 123 -15.61 -19.39 44.76
C HIS A 123 -14.18 -19.86 44.47
N ILE A 124 -13.51 -19.24 43.49
CA ILE A 124 -12.12 -19.56 43.17
C ILE A 124 -11.23 -19.31 44.40
N ASN A 125 -11.39 -18.18 45.10
CA ASN A 125 -10.60 -17.90 46.30
C ASN A 125 -10.86 -18.92 47.43
N SER A 126 -12.11 -19.39 47.59
CA SER A 126 -12.42 -20.42 48.58
C SER A 126 -11.77 -21.78 48.29
N GLN A 127 -11.54 -22.13 47.02
CA GLN A 127 -10.87 -23.38 46.64
C GLN A 127 -9.38 -23.42 47.01
N PHE A 128 -8.77 -22.26 47.26
CA PHE A 128 -7.36 -22.16 47.65
C PHE A 128 -7.17 -21.88 49.16
N ASN A 129 -8.25 -21.81 49.94
CA ASN A 129 -8.17 -21.68 51.40
C ASN A 129 -7.93 -23.01 52.13
N ASP A 130 -8.04 -24.15 51.43
CA ASP A 130 -7.87 -25.49 52.01
C ASP A 130 -6.41 -25.97 52.05
N PHE A 131 -5.46 -25.17 51.55
CA PHE A 131 -4.03 -25.46 51.67
C PHE A 131 -3.39 -24.53 52.71
N PRO A 132 -2.85 -25.05 53.84
CA PRO A 132 -2.12 -24.24 54.80
C PRO A 132 -0.84 -23.67 54.16
N ALA A 133 -0.47 -22.47 54.59
CA ALA A 133 0.73 -21.74 54.14
C ALA A 133 2.03 -22.43 54.55
#